data_AF-A0A382ZF28-F1
#
_entry.id   AF-A0A382ZF28-F1
#
_cell.length_a   1.000
_cell.length_b   1.000
_cell.length_c   1.000
_cell.angle_alpha   90.00
_cell.angle_beta   90.00
_cell.angle_gamma   90.00
#
_symmetry.space_group_name_H-M   'P 1'
#
loop_
_entity.id
_entity.type
_entity.pdbx_description
1 polymer ?
#
loop_
_entity_poly.entity_id
_entity_poly.type
_entity_poly.pdbx_seq_one_letter_code
_entity_poly.pdbx_strand_id
1 'polypeptide(L)'
;MGADLTRLPAGSPTPAILDAFETDGGVVLEGMVERGTIDALRQAADEFAESVEPGSATQGMGEDGKFFVGTNTVRFSSLGRLTPAYFDLLD
;
A
#
# COMPACT_ATOMS: atom_id res chain seq x y z
N MET A 1 11.35 12.02 17.17
CA MET A 1 10.01 12.58 16.98
C MET A 1 9.69 12.44 15.51
N GLY A 2 8.72 11.61 15.14
CA GLY A 2 8.24 11.59 13.75
C GLY A 2 7.54 12.93 13.47
N ALA A 3 7.78 13.52 12.31
CA ALA A 3 7.02 14.70 11.90
C ALA A 3 5.54 14.31 11.78
N ASP A 4 4.64 15.12 12.35
CA ASP A 4 3.21 14.97 12.11
C ASP A 4 2.95 15.30 10.65
N LEU A 5 2.55 14.30 9.86
CA LEU A 5 2.26 14.48 8.44
C LEU A 5 1.00 15.32 8.26
N THR A 6 1.06 16.31 7.39
CA THR A 6 -0.12 17.05 6.94
C THR A 6 -1.18 16.09 6.37
N ARG A 7 -2.44 16.31 6.76
CA ARG A 7 -3.61 15.51 6.35
C ARG A 7 -4.53 16.37 5.50
N LEU A 8 -4.86 15.92 4.30
CA LEU A 8 -5.68 16.66 3.34
C LEU A 8 -6.79 15.75 2.77
N PRO A 9 -7.99 16.26 2.47
CA PRO A 9 -8.97 15.52 1.69
C PRO A 9 -8.44 15.21 0.28
N ALA A 10 -8.82 14.07 -0.30
CA ALA A 10 -8.41 13.68 -1.64
C ALA A 10 -8.79 14.69 -2.74
N GLY A 11 -9.85 15.47 -2.54
CA GLY A 11 -10.26 16.55 -3.44
C GLY A 11 -9.47 17.85 -3.30
N SER A 12 -8.39 17.88 -2.49
CA SER A 12 -7.55 19.07 -2.33
C SER A 12 -6.81 19.41 -3.62
N PRO A 13 -6.53 20.70 -3.90
CA PRO A 13 -5.76 21.09 -5.06
C PRO A 13 -4.37 20.44 -5.07
N THR A 14 -3.94 19.91 -6.22
CA THR A 14 -2.62 19.26 -6.38
C THR A 14 -1.46 20.10 -5.85
N PRO A 15 -1.37 21.43 -6.08
CA PRO A 15 -0.29 22.23 -5.52
C PRO A 15 -0.19 22.14 -3.99
N ALA A 16 -1.33 22.19 -3.29
CA ALA A 16 -1.35 22.08 -1.82
C ALA A 16 -0.88 20.71 -1.32
N ILE A 17 -1.18 19.64 -2.07
CA ILE A 17 -0.72 18.28 -1.76
C ILE A 17 0.79 18.17 -1.94
N LEU A 18 1.32 18.75 -3.03
CA LEU A 18 2.76 18.74 -3.31
C LEU A 18 3.53 19.59 -2.30
N ASP A 19 3.04 20.78 -1.95
CA ASP A 19 3.66 21.65 -0.94
C ASP A 19 3.75 20.94 0.43
N ALA A 20 2.70 20.22 0.82
CA ALA A 20 2.69 19.41 2.03
C ALA A 20 3.72 18.27 1.97
N PHE A 21 3.78 17.56 0.84
CA PHE A 21 4.74 16.48 0.63
C PHE A 21 6.19 16.98 0.66
N GLU A 22 6.49 18.13 0.03
CA GLU A 22 7.82 18.74 0.05
C GLU A 22 8.23 19.19 1.46
N THR A 23 7.28 19.70 2.24
CA THR A 23 7.52 20.18 3.61
C THR A 23 7.76 19.04 4.60
N ASP A 24 6.90 18.01 4.55
CA ASP A 24 6.85 16.96 5.58
C ASP A 24 7.56 15.66 5.15
N GLY A 25 7.94 15.54 3.87
CA GLY A 25 8.45 14.31 3.27
C GLY A 25 7.38 13.24 3.02
N GLY A 26 6.11 13.58 3.23
CA GLY A 26 4.95 12.70 3.13
C GLY A 26 3.64 13.45 3.31
N VAL A 27 2.52 12.86 2.89
CA VAL A 27 1.19 13.45 3.07
C VAL A 27 0.16 12.34 3.29
N VAL A 28 -0.82 12.57 4.16
CA VAL A 28 -1.97 11.67 4.31
C VAL A 28 -3.15 12.24 3.52
N LEU A 29 -3.56 11.54 2.46
CA LEU A 29 -4.77 11.88 1.72
C LEU A 29 -5.97 11.07 2.23
N GLU A 30 -6.96 11.76 2.79
CA GLU A 30 -8.16 11.14 3.31
C GLU A 30 -9.21 10.95 2.20
N GLY A 31 -9.81 9.75 2.14
CA GLY A 31 -10.86 9.43 1.17
C GLY A 31 -10.36 9.28 -0.27
N MET A 32 -9.07 8.93 -0.46
CA MET A 32 -8.48 8.73 -1.79
C MET A 32 -9.06 7.51 -2.52
N VAL A 33 -9.47 6.49 -1.77
CA VAL A 33 -9.99 5.23 -2.33
C VAL A 33 -11.37 4.98 -1.72
N GLU A 34 -12.31 4.54 -2.55
CA GLU A 34 -13.66 4.18 -2.15
C GLU A 34 -13.64 2.98 -1.19
N ARG A 35 -14.55 2.96 -0.20
CA ARG A 35 -14.53 1.95 0.86
C ARG A 35 -14.78 0.54 0.31
N GLY A 36 -15.70 0.39 -0.64
CA GLY A 36 -15.97 -0.88 -1.30
C GLY A 36 -14.72 -1.45 -1.99
N THR A 37 -13.97 -0.63 -2.72
CA THR A 37 -12.69 -1.03 -3.33
C THR A 37 -11.67 -1.51 -2.27
N ILE A 38 -11.53 -0.78 -1.16
CA ILE A 38 -10.64 -1.18 -0.05
C ILE A 38 -11.07 -2.53 0.54
N ASP A 39 -12.35 -2.69 0.84
CA ASP A 39 -12.87 -3.89 1.48
C ASP A 39 -12.68 -5.13 0.58
N ALA A 40 -12.93 -4.99 -0.73
CA ALA A 40 -12.72 -6.07 -1.71
C ALA A 40 -11.24 -6.44 -1.89
N LEU A 41 -10.34 -5.45 -1.96
CA LEU A 41 -8.89 -5.66 -2.01
C LEU A 41 -8.38 -6.36 -0.76
N ARG A 42 -8.83 -5.89 0.41
CA ARG A 42 -8.45 -6.45 1.70
C ARG A 42 -8.89 -7.90 1.81
N GLN A 43 -10.14 -8.22 1.47
CA GLN A 43 -10.61 -9.60 1.55
C GLN A 43 -9.76 -10.54 0.67
N ALA A 44 -9.55 -10.18 -0.60
CA ALA A 44 -8.75 -11.00 -1.51
C ALA A 44 -7.28 -11.14 -1.05
N ALA A 45 -6.71 -10.09 -0.45
CA ALA A 45 -5.38 -10.12 0.12
C ALA A 45 -5.31 -11.00 1.38
N ASP A 46 -6.29 -10.90 2.29
CA ASP A 46 -6.39 -11.72 3.51
C ASP A 46 -6.47 -13.22 3.14
N GLU A 47 -7.32 -13.58 2.17
CA GLU A 47 -7.45 -14.96 1.67
C GLU A 47 -6.15 -15.47 1.03
N PHE A 48 -5.49 -14.67 0.19
CA PHE A 48 -4.24 -15.08 -0.44
C PHE A 48 -3.08 -15.18 0.55
N ALA A 49 -3.07 -14.32 1.59
CA ALA A 49 -2.03 -14.31 2.62
C ALA A 49 -1.92 -15.65 3.36
N GLU A 50 -3.03 -16.39 3.52
CA GLU A 50 -3.02 -17.73 4.13
C GLU A 50 -2.16 -18.74 3.36
N SER A 51 -1.92 -18.50 2.07
CA SER A 51 -1.09 -19.35 1.21
C SER A 51 0.39 -18.96 1.18
N VAL A 52 0.77 -17.86 1.85
CA VAL A 52 2.12 -17.29 1.78
C VAL A 52 2.85 -17.47 3.11
N GLU A 53 3.98 -18.18 3.07
CA GLU A 53 4.83 -18.33 4.25
C GLU A 53 5.49 -16.98 4.62
N PRO A 54 5.42 -16.53 5.89
CA PRO A 54 6.11 -15.33 6.34
C PRO A 54 7.62 -15.39 6.06
N GLY A 55 8.19 -14.28 5.60
CA GLY A 55 9.63 -14.18 5.30
C GLY A 55 10.10 -14.93 4.05
N SER A 56 9.19 -15.60 3.32
CA SER A 56 9.53 -16.31 2.09
C SER A 56 9.85 -15.39 0.90
N ALA A 57 9.37 -14.14 0.94
CA ALA A 57 9.47 -13.22 -0.18
C ALA A 57 10.92 -12.71 -0.37
N THR A 58 11.50 -13.04 -1.53
CA THR A 58 12.86 -12.62 -1.90
C THR A 58 12.89 -11.34 -2.73
N GLN A 59 11.74 -10.83 -3.19
CA GLN A 59 11.66 -9.72 -4.15
C GLN A 59 12.50 -9.92 -5.43
N GLY A 60 12.87 -11.17 -5.78
CA GLY A 60 13.78 -11.46 -6.89
C GLY A 60 15.26 -11.20 -6.58
N MET A 61 15.61 -10.87 -5.34
CA MET A 61 16.97 -10.54 -4.87
C MET A 61 17.58 -11.61 -3.96
N GLY A 62 17.01 -12.81 -3.91
CA GLY A 62 17.52 -13.90 -3.08
C GLY A 62 17.51 -13.56 -1.58
N GLU A 63 18.61 -13.86 -0.89
CA GLU A 63 18.72 -13.67 0.56
C GLU A 63 18.75 -12.20 0.98
N ASP A 64 19.31 -11.29 0.17
CA ASP A 64 19.29 -9.84 0.45
C ASP A 64 17.86 -9.31 0.46
N GLY A 65 17.02 -9.79 -0.45
CA GLY A 65 15.60 -9.45 -0.47
C GLY A 65 14.82 -10.05 0.69
N LYS A 66 15.14 -11.27 1.13
CA LYS A 66 14.54 -11.84 2.35
C LYS A 66 14.90 -11.02 3.59
N PHE A 67 16.18 -10.64 3.72
CA PHE A 67 16.64 -9.80 4.82
C PHE A 67 15.91 -8.46 4.86
N PHE A 68 15.76 -7.81 3.69
CA PHE A 68 15.02 -6.55 3.56
C PHE A 68 13.53 -6.67 3.95
N VAL A 69 12.84 -7.72 3.52
CA VAL A 69 11.41 -7.91 3.81
C VAL A 69 11.18 -8.28 5.28
N GLY A 70 12.11 -9.01 5.89
CA GLY A 70 12.03 -9.47 7.26
C GLY A 70 11.28 -10.80 7.42
N THR A 71 11.65 -11.55 8.45
CA THR A 71 11.22 -12.94 8.64
C THR A 71 9.77 -13.11 9.10
N ASN A 72 9.16 -12.07 9.67
CA ASN A 72 7.78 -12.11 10.18
C ASN A 72 6.78 -11.41 9.24
N THR A 73 7.17 -11.15 7.99
CA THR A 73 6.37 -10.37 7.04
C THR A 73 5.77 -11.29 5.97
N VAL A 74 4.46 -11.23 5.79
CA VAL A 74 3.80 -11.76 4.59
C VAL A 74 3.82 -10.68 3.52
N ARG A 75 4.43 -11.00 2.37
CA ARG A 75 4.53 -10.07 1.25
C ARG A 75 4.33 -10.79 -0.07
N PHE A 76 3.41 -10.29 -0.86
CA PHE A 76 3.13 -10.75 -2.22
C PHE A 76 2.77 -9.56 -3.11
N SER A 77 2.72 -9.80 -4.42
CA SER A 77 2.42 -8.79 -5.43
C SER A 77 1.36 -9.31 -6.39
N SER A 78 1.11 -8.59 -7.48
CA SER A 78 0.15 -8.99 -8.52
C SER A 78 -1.31 -8.99 -8.04
N LEU A 79 -1.71 -7.99 -7.26
CA LEU A 79 -3.08 -7.87 -6.69
C LEU A 79 -4.19 -7.93 -7.76
N GLY A 80 -3.93 -7.45 -8.98
CA GLY A 80 -4.87 -7.57 -10.11
C GLY A 80 -5.15 -9.01 -10.57
N ARG A 81 -4.39 -10.01 -10.10
CA ARG A 81 -4.72 -11.44 -10.28
C ARG A 81 -5.61 -12.00 -9.18
N LEU A 82 -5.73 -11.30 -8.04
CA LEU A 82 -6.51 -11.73 -6.89
C LEU A 82 -7.95 -11.22 -6.99
N THR A 83 -8.12 -9.97 -7.41
CA THR A 83 -9.45 -9.33 -7.54
C THR A 83 -9.47 -8.25 -8.62
N PRO A 84 -10.57 -8.12 -9.39
CA PRO A 84 -10.73 -7.01 -10.32
C PRO A 84 -10.79 -5.63 -9.64
N ALA A 85 -11.12 -5.56 -8.33
CA ALA A 85 -11.17 -4.30 -7.57
C ALA A 85 -9.82 -3.56 -7.56
N TYR A 86 -8.71 -4.24 -7.83
CA TYR A 86 -7.41 -3.59 -8.03
C TYR A 86 -7.42 -2.61 -9.20
N PHE A 87 -8.22 -2.84 -10.23
CA PHE A 87 -8.30 -1.94 -11.38
C PHE A 87 -9.12 -0.69 -11.07
N ASP A 88 -10.11 -0.77 -10.18
CA ASP A 88 -10.84 0.41 -9.67
C ASP A 88 -9.92 1.37 -8.88
N LEU A 89 -8.80 0.88 -8.34
CA LEU A 89 -7.77 1.71 -7.71
C LEU A 89 -6.88 2.45 -8.74
N LEU A 90 -6.78 1.94 -9.96
CA LEU A 90 -5.91 2.46 -11.02
C LEU A 90 -6.62 3.44 -11.96
N ASP A 91 -7.95 3.40 -12.00
CA ASP A 91 -8.81 4.30 -12.79
C ASP A 91 -8.94 5.69 -12.13
#